data_AF-A0ABD7BP60-F1
#
_entry.id   AF-A0ABD7BP60-F1
#
_cell.length_a   1.000
_cell.length_b   1.000
_cell.length_c   1.000
_cell.angle_alpha   90.00
_cell.angle_beta   90.00
_cell.angle_gamma   90.00
#
_symmetry.space_group_name_H-M   'P 1'
#
loop_
_entity.id
_entity.type
_entity.pdbx_description
1 polymer ?
#
loop_
_entity_poly.entity_id
_entity_poly.type
_entity_poly.pdbx_seq_one_letter_code
_entity_poly.pdbx_strand_id
1 'polypeptide(L)'
;MSQSKTPLLANHSFSRGPANVVISELDMLALRTLNQIGGKVSTPADLGNALDGNLDASRKSLLGGRHLRRLESVGFVKALERPTGGYQITVTGRAAVSSEN
;
A
#
# COMPACT_ATOMS: atom_id res chain seq x y z
N MET A 1 -31.76 18.26 -43.89
CA MET A 1 -31.99 17.70 -42.55
C MET A 1 -30.68 17.07 -42.10
N SER A 2 -30.11 17.64 -41.03
CA SER A 2 -28.74 17.39 -40.57
C SER A 2 -28.52 15.99 -40.00
N GLN A 3 -27.30 15.51 -40.17
CA GLN A 3 -26.76 14.27 -39.62
C GLN A 3 -26.72 14.27 -38.09
N SER A 4 -26.99 13.10 -37.49
CA SER A 4 -26.44 12.72 -36.19
C SER A 4 -26.47 11.19 -36.03
N LYS A 5 -25.53 10.52 -36.70
CA LYS A 5 -25.18 9.14 -36.41
C LYS A 5 -24.17 9.15 -35.27
N THR A 6 -24.65 9.14 -34.02
CA THR A 6 -23.80 8.90 -32.85
C THR A 6 -23.35 7.45 -32.85
N PRO A 7 -22.04 7.14 -32.93
CA PRO A 7 -21.55 5.81 -32.60
C PRO A 7 -21.51 5.71 -31.07
N LEU A 8 -22.41 4.92 -30.48
CA LEU A 8 -22.28 4.52 -29.09
C LEU A 8 -21.01 3.67 -28.97
N LEU A 9 -20.10 4.13 -28.12
CA LEU A 9 -18.76 3.61 -27.87
C LEU A 9 -18.75 2.08 -27.79
N ALA A 10 -18.17 1.46 -28.83
CA ALA A 10 -17.65 0.12 -28.72
C ALA A 10 -16.33 0.15 -27.93
N ASN A 11 -16.17 -0.86 -27.06
CA ASN A 11 -14.88 -1.41 -26.64
C ASN A 11 -13.96 -0.53 -25.81
N HIS A 12 -14.23 -0.42 -24.50
CA HIS A 12 -13.14 -0.36 -23.53
C HIS A 12 -13.34 -1.45 -22.48
N SER A 13 -13.19 -2.71 -22.91
CA SER A 13 -12.75 -3.76 -22.02
C SER A 13 -11.36 -3.36 -21.52
N PHE A 14 -11.30 -2.63 -20.41
CA PHE A 14 -10.07 -2.51 -19.65
C PHE A 14 -9.75 -3.91 -19.14
N SER A 15 -9.00 -4.69 -19.92
CA SER A 15 -8.16 -5.74 -19.40
C SER A 15 -7.19 -5.08 -18.43
N ARG A 16 -7.65 -4.85 -17.20
CA ARG A 16 -6.77 -4.68 -16.05
C ARG A 16 -6.13 -6.05 -15.88
N GLY A 17 -5.11 -6.32 -16.67
CA GLY A 17 -4.10 -7.31 -16.29
C GLY A 17 -3.67 -7.02 -14.85
N PRO A 18 -3.11 -8.01 -14.13
CA PRO A 18 -2.65 -7.77 -12.76
C PRO A 18 -1.83 -6.50 -12.77
N ALA A 19 -2.23 -5.51 -11.98
CA ALA A 19 -1.44 -4.30 -11.85
C ALA A 19 -0.06 -4.79 -11.46
N ASN A 20 0.95 -4.61 -12.33
CA ASN A 20 2.33 -4.85 -11.96
C ASN A 20 2.64 -3.79 -10.89
N VAL A 21 2.32 -4.11 -9.64
CA VAL A 21 2.61 -3.25 -8.49
C VAL A 21 4.11 -3.29 -8.34
N VAL A 22 4.77 -2.31 -8.95
CA VAL A 22 6.20 -2.07 -8.74
C VAL A 22 6.34 -1.48 -7.35
N ILE A 23 6.99 -2.24 -6.47
CA ILE A 23 7.37 -1.76 -5.14
C ILE A 23 8.53 -0.78 -5.32
N SER A 24 8.34 0.45 -4.87
CA SER A 24 9.37 1.48 -4.93
C SER A 24 10.34 1.37 -3.74
N GLU A 25 11.50 2.02 -3.83
CA GLU A 25 12.44 2.13 -2.71
C GLU A 25 11.79 2.73 -1.46
N LEU A 26 10.86 3.68 -1.62
CA LEU A 26 10.10 4.25 -0.50
C LEU A 26 9.14 3.25 0.13
N ASP A 27 8.58 2.33 -0.66
CA ASP A 27 7.75 1.25 -0.13
C ASP A 27 8.62 0.23 0.62
N MET A 28 9.83 -0.07 0.14
CA MET A 28 10.80 -0.89 0.86
C MET A 28 11.29 -0.22 2.14
N LEU A 29 11.53 1.09 2.13
CA LEU A 29 11.84 1.87 3.33
C LEU A 29 10.70 1.73 4.35
N ALA A 30 9.45 1.90 3.92
CA ALA A 30 8.28 1.74 4.79
C ALA A 30 8.19 0.31 5.36
N LEU A 31 8.51 -0.73 4.58
CA LEU A 31 8.55 -2.11 5.05
C LEU A 31 9.66 -2.34 6.09
N ARG A 32 10.86 -1.78 5.86
CA ARG A 32 11.99 -1.83 6.81
C ARG A 32 11.62 -1.11 8.11
N THR A 33 11.05 0.08 8.03
CA THR A 33 10.57 0.85 9.19
C THR A 33 9.50 0.06 9.95
N LEU A 34 8.53 -0.54 9.25
CA LEU A 34 7.52 -1.40 9.87
C LEU A 34 8.17 -2.57 10.62
N ASN A 35 9.19 -3.21 10.04
CA ASN A 35 9.93 -4.29 10.70
C ASN A 35 10.69 -3.79 11.95
N GLN A 36 11.29 -2.61 11.89
CA GLN A 36 12.02 -1.98 13.01
C GLN A 36 11.12 -1.64 14.19
N ILE A 37 9.88 -1.20 13.95
CA ILE A 37 8.90 -0.90 15.01
C ILE A 37 8.16 -2.15 15.53
N GLY A 38 8.68 -3.35 15.26
CA GLY A 38 8.13 -4.63 15.77
C GLY A 38 7.27 -5.39 14.77
N GLY A 39 7.12 -4.92 13.54
CA GLY A 39 6.41 -5.63 12.47
C GLY A 39 4.89 -5.56 12.58
N LYS A 40 4.34 -4.67 13.41
CA LYS A 40 2.90 -4.48 13.61
C LYS A 40 2.58 -3.01 13.84
N VAL A 41 1.52 -2.53 13.22
CA VAL A 41 0.93 -1.20 13.46
C VAL A 41 -0.57 -1.33 13.69
N SER A 42 -1.13 -0.49 14.53
CA SER A 42 -2.57 -0.49 14.85
C SER A 42 -3.33 0.38 13.86
N THR A 43 -2.71 1.48 13.41
CA THR A 43 -3.28 2.40 12.43
C THR A 43 -2.28 2.72 11.32
N PRO A 44 -2.76 3.18 10.15
CA PRO A 44 -1.88 3.73 9.12
C PRO A 44 -1.03 4.92 9.62
N ALA A 45 -1.56 5.70 10.57
CA ALA A 45 -0.85 6.85 11.13
C ALA A 45 0.41 6.42 11.91
N ASP A 46 0.42 5.23 12.52
CA ASP A 46 1.58 4.74 13.27
C ASP A 46 2.79 4.55 12.33
N LEU A 47 2.56 3.95 11.14
CA LEU A 47 3.61 3.82 10.13
C LEU A 47 4.01 5.18 9.56
N GLY A 48 3.03 6.04 9.27
CA GLY A 48 3.31 7.41 8.79
C GLY A 48 4.14 8.22 9.78
N ASN A 49 3.88 8.09 11.08
CA ASN A 49 4.64 8.72 12.14
C ASN A 49 6.07 8.17 12.25
N ALA A 50 6.25 6.86 12.03
CA ALA A 50 7.57 6.23 12.03
C ALA A 50 8.40 6.61 10.79
N LEU A 51 7.75 6.88 9.65
CA LEU A 51 8.38 7.37 8.42
C LEU A 51 8.75 8.85 8.49
N ASP A 52 7.82 9.69 8.96
CA ASP A 52 8.03 11.12 9.17
C ASP A 52 7.19 11.64 10.35
N GLY A 53 7.87 11.85 11.47
CA GLY A 53 7.27 12.33 12.72
C GLY A 53 6.83 13.79 12.68
N ASN A 54 7.29 14.60 11.72
CA ASN A 54 7.02 16.03 11.65
C ASN A 54 5.70 16.38 10.93
N LEU A 55 5.07 15.39 10.30
CA LEU A 55 3.80 15.55 9.60
C LEU A 55 2.62 15.72 10.57
N ASP A 56 1.56 16.39 10.11
CA ASP A 56 0.27 16.38 10.82
C ASP A 56 -0.40 15.00 10.77
N ALA A 57 -1.39 14.77 11.64
CA ALA A 57 -2.06 13.48 11.77
C ALA A 57 -2.73 12.99 10.47
N SER A 58 -3.25 13.90 9.64
CA SER A 58 -3.90 13.55 8.37
C SER A 58 -2.85 13.08 7.36
N ARG A 59 -1.73 13.81 7.24
CA ARG A 59 -0.63 13.45 6.35
C ARG A 59 0.05 12.14 6.78
N LYS A 60 0.24 11.89 8.07
CA LYS A 60 0.74 10.61 8.60
C LYS A 60 -0.15 9.45 8.16
N SER A 61 -1.46 9.58 8.35
CA SER A 61 -2.43 8.56 7.96
C SER A 61 -2.39 8.26 6.46
N LEU A 62 -2.30 9.29 5.62
CA LEU A 62 -2.21 9.14 4.16
C LEU A 62 -0.90 8.49 3.72
N LEU A 63 0.23 8.93 4.29
CA LEU A 63 1.55 8.39 3.98
C LEU A 63 1.62 6.91 4.33
N GLY A 64 1.33 6.55 5.58
CA GLY A 64 1.37 5.16 6.01
C GLY A 64 0.34 4.30 5.30
N GLY A 65 -0.88 4.80 5.06
CA GLY A 65 -1.94 4.07 4.36
C GLY A 65 -1.59 3.75 2.90
N ARG A 66 -0.94 4.68 2.20
CA ARG A 66 -0.44 4.45 0.84
C ARG A 66 0.55 3.29 0.79
N HIS A 67 1.53 3.28 1.67
CA HIS A 67 2.56 2.23 1.71
C HIS A 67 1.96 0.90 2.14
N LEU A 68 1.14 0.87 3.20
CA LEU A 68 0.49 -0.36 3.66
C LEU A 68 -0.35 -1.01 2.57
N ARG A 69 -1.12 -0.24 1.81
CA ARG A 69 -1.93 -0.76 0.71
C ARG A 69 -1.09 -1.41 -0.39
N ARG A 70 0.06 -0.83 -0.73
CA ARG A 70 0.97 -1.39 -1.73
C ARG A 70 1.68 -2.64 -1.22
N LEU A 71 2.20 -2.59 0.00
CA LEU A 71 2.83 -3.73 0.65
C LEU A 71 1.84 -4.89 0.84
N GLU A 72 0.57 -4.59 1.10
CA GLU A 72 -0.50 -5.58 1.19
C GLU A 72 -0.77 -6.23 -0.17
N SER A 73 -0.81 -5.42 -1.24
CA SER A 73 -1.07 -5.94 -2.58
C SER A 73 -0.02 -6.91 -3.12
N VAL A 74 1.20 -6.88 -2.56
CA VAL A 74 2.29 -7.83 -2.87
C VAL A 74 2.49 -8.89 -1.77
N GLY A 75 1.63 -8.90 -0.75
CA GLY A 75 1.66 -9.90 0.33
C GLY A 75 2.78 -9.71 1.35
N PHE A 76 3.44 -8.54 1.40
CA PHE A 76 4.46 -8.23 2.41
C PHE A 76 3.86 -7.87 3.76
N VAL A 77 2.64 -7.34 3.77
CA VAL A 77 1.84 -7.12 4.98
C VAL A 77 0.45 -7.72 4.81
N LYS A 78 -0.22 -7.97 5.92
CA LYS A 78 -1.63 -8.36 5.96
C LYS A 78 -2.39 -7.43 6.90
N ALA A 79 -3.60 -7.05 6.52
CA ALA A 79 -4.53 -6.41 7.43
C ALA A 79 -4.94 -7.40 8.53
N LEU A 80 -5.09 -6.90 9.76
CA LEU A 80 -5.61 -7.66 10.88
C LEU A 80 -7.10 -7.37 11.06
N GLU A 81 -7.89 -8.42 11.25
CA GLU A 81 -9.32 -8.28 11.49
C GLU A 81 -9.60 -7.64 12.86
N ARG A 82 -10.83 -7.11 13.00
CA ARG A 82 -11.34 -6.55 14.25
C ARG A 82 -11.47 -7.66 15.32
N PRO A 83 -11.31 -7.33 16.62
CA PRO A 83 -11.22 -5.99 17.22
C PRO A 83 -9.82 -5.37 17.18
N THR A 84 -8.79 -6.16 16.87
CA THR A 84 -7.39 -5.71 16.91
C THR A 84 -7.12 -4.61 15.89
N GLY A 85 -7.61 -4.77 14.66
CA GLY A 85 -7.35 -3.83 13.57
C GLY A 85 -5.86 -3.69 13.23
N GLY A 86 -5.56 -2.94 12.17
CA GLY A 86 -4.20 -2.59 11.80
C GLY A 86 -3.55 -3.57 10.81
N TYR A 87 -2.22 -3.61 10.81
CA TYR A 87 -1.42 -4.34 9.82
C TYR A 87 -0.25 -5.05 10.48
N GLN A 88 0.08 -6.22 9.94
CA GLN A 88 1.23 -7.02 10.38
C GLN A 88 2.09 -7.42 9.18
N ILE A 89 3.41 -7.37 9.35
CA ILE A 89 4.36 -7.90 8.38
C ILE A 89 4.20 -9.42 8.25
N THR A 90 4.21 -9.93 7.02
CA THR A 90 4.16 -11.37 6.73
C THR A 90 5.56 -11.98 6.77
N VAL A 91 5.65 -13.31 6.69
CA VAL A 91 6.93 -14.02 6.53
C VAL A 91 7.63 -13.56 5.25
N THR A 92 6.88 -13.40 4.16
CA THR A 92 7.39 -12.89 2.88
C THR A 92 7.93 -11.47 3.03
N GLY A 93 7.21 -10.58 3.71
CA GLY A 93 7.68 -9.22 3.98
C GLY A 93 8.96 -9.19 4.82
N ARG A 94 9.07 -10.05 5.83
CA ARG A 94 10.31 -10.19 6.63
C ARG A 94 11.47 -10.68 5.78
N ALA A 95 11.27 -11.69 4.94
CA ALA A 95 12.28 -12.19 4.03
C ALA A 95 12.76 -11.11 3.03
N ALA A 96 11.83 -10.31 2.50
CA ALA A 96 12.15 -9.20 1.60
C ALA A 96 13.03 -8.14 2.27
N VAL A 97 12.81 -7.85 3.56
CA VAL A 97 13.68 -6.94 4.34
C VAL A 97 15.07 -7.53 4.56
N SER A 98 15.15 -8.83 4.86
CA SER A 98 16.43 -9.50 5.14
C SER A 98 17.30 -9.74 3.91
N SER A 99 16.71 -9.84 2.71
CA SER A 99 17.44 -10.07 1.46
C SER A 99 18.15 -8.83 0.92
N GLU A 100 17.83 -7.63 1.43
CA GLU A 100 18.46 -6.38 1.00
C GLU A 100 19.52 -5.85 1.98
N ASN A 101 20.05 -6.74 2.82
CA ASN A 101 21.14 -6.49 3.76
C ASN A 101 22.31 -7.40 3.42
#